data_AF-A0A426VWU5-F1
#
_entry.id   AF-A0A426VWU5-F1
#
_cell.length_a   1.000
_cell.length_b   1.000
_cell.length_c   1.000
_cell.angle_alpha   90.00
_cell.angle_beta   90.00
_cell.angle_gamma   90.00
#
_symmetry.space_group_name_H-M   'P 1'
#
loop_
_entity.id
_entity.type
_entity.pdbx_description
1 polymer ?
#
loop_
_entity_poly.entity_id
_entity_poly.type
_entity_poly.pdbx_seq_one_letter_code
_entity_poly.pdbx_strand_id
1 'polypeptide(L)' 'EQKAGIIERMKRKIDSVAGRHIYSQRLGTVEPVFGHITDAIGIRRFSLRGKHKVDGQWKLMMMLHNILKIHRYGWAWG' A
#
# COMPACT_ATOMS: atom_id res chain seq x y z
N GLU A 1 -8.59 18.14 20.17
CA GLU A 1 -7.36 18.85 19.69
C GLU A 1 -6.12 17.97 19.46
N GLN A 2 -6.05 16.73 19.95
CA GLN A 2 -4.84 15.86 19.86
C GLN A 2 -4.46 15.37 18.44
N LYS A 3 -5.41 15.29 17.49
CA LYS A 3 -5.14 14.85 16.09
C LYS A 3 -4.24 15.80 15.31
N ALA A 4 -4.34 17.11 15.56
CA ALA A 4 -3.55 18.11 14.86
C ALA A 4 -2.04 17.93 15.15
N GLY A 5 -1.68 17.65 16.41
CA GLY A 5 -0.29 17.43 16.82
C GLY A 5 0.34 16.16 16.22
N ILE A 6 -0.43 15.08 16.05
CA ILE A 6 0.08 13.83 15.44
C ILE A 6 0.38 14.05 13.95
N ILE A 7 -0.54 14.71 13.23
CA ILE A 7 -0.36 15.02 11.80
C ILE A 7 0.86 15.91 11.62
N GLU A 8 1.00 16.94 12.45
CA GLU A 8 2.14 17.85 12.35
C GLU A 8 3.48 17.17 12.67
N ARG A 9 3.50 16.25 13.64
CA ARG A 9 4.69 15.42 13.92
C ARG A 9 5.05 14.52 12.72
N MET A 10 4.06 13.94 12.04
CA MET A 10 4.32 13.14 10.83
C MET A 10 4.83 14.01 9.69
N LYS A 11 4.27 15.20 9.48
CA LYS A 11 4.76 16.17 8.48
C LYS A 11 6.23 16.49 8.71
N ARG A 12 6.59 16.93 9.92
CA ARG A 12 7.99 17.22 10.28
C ARG A 12 8.93 16.03 10.06
N LYS A 13 8.46 14.80 10.34
CA LYS A 13 9.23 13.58 10.09
C LYS A 13 9.47 13.36 8.58
N ILE A 14 8.42 13.48 7.76
CA ILE A 14 8.49 13.28 6.31
C ILE A 14 9.32 14.39 5.66
N ASP A 15 9.18 15.63 6.11
CA ASP A 15 9.86 16.81 5.53
C ASP A 15 11.35 16.92 5.88
N SER A 16 11.85 16.10 6.81
CA SER A 16 13.30 16.01 7.06
C SER A 16 14.04 15.49 5.82
N VAL A 17 15.33 15.81 5.65
CA VAL A 17 16.13 15.34 4.50
C VAL A 17 16.15 13.82 4.40
N ALA A 18 16.40 13.14 5.52
CA ALA A 18 16.35 11.68 5.60
C ALA A 18 14.93 11.13 5.37
N GLY A 19 13.92 11.80 5.93
CA GLY A 19 12.51 11.44 5.74
C GLY A 19 12.07 11.50 4.28
N ARG A 20 12.45 12.56 3.56
CA ARG A 20 12.18 12.73 2.13
C ARG A 20 12.85 11.65 1.29
N HIS A 21 14.11 11.35 1.58
CA HIS A 21 14.86 10.30 0.88
C HIS A 21 14.23 8.91 1.08
N ILE A 22 13.80 8.57 2.31
CA ILE A 22 13.11 7.31 2.57
C ILE A 22 11.73 7.30 1.93
N TYR A 23 10.99 8.41 2.03
CA TYR A 23 9.64 8.51 1.49
C TYR A 23 9.62 8.43 -0.04
N SER A 24 10.62 8.97 -0.73
CA SER A 24 10.71 8.88 -2.20
C SER A 24 10.81 7.45 -2.71
N GLN A 25 11.35 6.51 -1.90
CA GLN A 25 11.41 5.08 -2.28
C GLN A 25 10.02 4.44 -2.40
N ARG A 26 8.98 5.05 -1.85
CA ARG A 26 7.60 4.57 -1.99
C ARG A 26 7.12 4.58 -3.43
N LEU A 27 7.64 5.49 -4.26
CA LEU A 27 7.30 5.54 -5.68
C LEU A 27 7.63 4.23 -6.41
N GLY A 28 8.78 3.62 -6.07
CA GLY A 28 9.22 2.36 -6.69
C GLY A 28 8.70 1.10 -6.00
N THR A 29 8.24 1.19 -4.76
CA THR A 29 7.90 0.02 -3.93
C THR A 29 6.42 -0.10 -3.63
N VAL A 30 5.77 1.00 -3.26
CA VAL A 30 4.40 1.04 -2.75
C VAL A 30 3.40 1.37 -3.86
N GLU A 31 3.68 2.39 -4.67
CA GLU A 31 2.78 2.79 -5.77
C GLU A 31 2.48 1.66 -6.78
N PRO A 32 3.45 0.80 -7.17
CA PRO A 32 3.17 -0.32 -8.06
C PRO A 32 2.20 -1.36 -7.46
N VAL A 33 2.21 -1.52 -6.13
CA VAL A 33 1.29 -2.42 -5.44
C VAL A 33 -0.13 -1.88 -5.54
N PHE A 34 -0.32 -0.59 -5.27
CA PHE A 34 -1.61 0.08 -5.40
C PHE A 34 -2.11 0.04 -6.85
N GLY A 35 -1.27 0.40 -7.83
CA GLY A 35 -1.63 0.36 -9.24
C GLY A 35 -2.01 -1.05 -9.72
N HIS A 36 -1.29 -2.09 -9.28
CA HIS A 36 -1.66 -3.47 -9.61
C HIS A 36 -3.06 -3.81 -9.08
N ILE A 37 -3.38 -3.42 -7.86
CA ILE A 37 -4.68 -3.72 -7.26
C ILE A 37 -5.82 -2.95 -7.93
N THR A 38 -5.61 -1.67 -8.21
CA THR A 38 -6.68 -0.79 -8.73
C THR A 38 -6.92 -0.97 -10.23
N ASP A 39 -5.85 -1.09 -11.02
CA ASP A 39 -5.95 -1.10 -12.48
C ASP A 39 -5.85 -2.50 -13.07
N ALA A 40 -4.96 -3.36 -12.57
CA ALA A 40 -4.79 -4.71 -13.13
C ALA A 40 -5.70 -5.77 -12.48
N ILE A 41 -5.93 -5.71 -11.16
CA ILE A 41 -6.92 -6.57 -10.47
C ILE A 41 -8.33 -5.93 -10.54
N GLY A 42 -8.41 -4.60 -10.66
CA GLY A 42 -9.68 -3.88 -10.84
C GLY A 42 -10.42 -3.53 -9.54
N ILE A 43 -9.83 -3.74 -8.37
CA ILE A 43 -10.48 -3.46 -7.08
C ILE A 43 -10.19 -2.02 -6.66
N ARG A 44 -11.13 -1.12 -6.95
CA ARG A 44 -10.97 0.32 -6.68
C ARG A 44 -11.62 0.80 -5.39
N ARG A 45 -12.51 0.01 -4.80
CA ARG A 45 -13.31 0.39 -3.63
C ARG A 45 -13.50 -0.80 -2.69
N PHE A 46 -13.57 -0.51 -1.39
CA PHE A 46 -14.03 -1.46 -0.40
C PHE A 46 -15.55 -1.62 -0.52
N SER A 47 -16.01 -2.87 -0.56
CA SER A 47 -17.44 -3.19 -0.64
C SER A 47 -18.03 -3.41 0.76
N LEU A 48 -17.20 -3.78 1.73
CA LEU A 48 -17.59 -3.99 3.12
C LEU A 48 -17.51 -2.69 3.93
N ARG A 49 -18.31 -2.63 5.00
CA ARG A 49 -18.30 -1.52 5.97
C ARG A 49 -17.90 -2.02 7.35
N GLY A 50 -17.17 -1.19 8.08
CA GLY A 50 -16.63 -1.50 9.41
C GLY A 50 -15.18 -1.98 9.36
N LYS A 51 -14.37 -1.51 10.32
CA LYS A 51 -12.91 -1.69 10.35
C LYS A 51 -12.49 -3.15 10.17
N HIS A 52 -13.09 -4.06 10.92
CA HIS A 52 -12.74 -5.49 10.89
C HIS A 52 -13.00 -6.12 9.52
N LYS A 53 -14.16 -5.81 8.90
CA LYS A 53 -14.52 -6.36 7.59
C LYS A 53 -13.63 -5.79 6.48
N VAL A 54 -13.36 -4.49 6.53
CA VAL A 54 -12.46 -3.81 5.57
C VAL A 54 -11.02 -4.34 5.69
N ASP A 55 -10.53 -4.62 6.90
CA ASP A 55 -9.22 -5.21 7.12
C ASP A 55 -9.11 -6.62 6.49
N GLY A 56 -10.14 -7.45 6.64
CA GLY A 56 -10.23 -8.73 5.95
C GLY A 56 -10.21 -8.59 4.42
N GLN A 57 -10.99 -7.66 3.87
CA GLN A 57 -11.01 -7.37 2.44
C GLN A 57 -9.63 -6.91 1.94
N TRP A 58 -8.96 -6.02 2.69
CA TRP A 58 -7.62 -5.54 2.37
C TRP A 58 -6.59 -6.67 2.34
N LYS A 59 -6.60 -7.56 3.33
CA LYS A 59 -5.69 -8.73 3.39
C LYS A 59 -5.90 -9.66 2.20
N LEU A 60 -7.13 -9.91 1.80
CA LEU A 60 -7.44 -10.71 0.61
C LEU A 60 -6.88 -10.06 -0.67
N MET A 61 -7.04 -8.74 -0.82
CA MET A 61 -6.47 -7.99 -1.95
C MET A 61 -4.93 -8.09 -2.00
N MET A 62 -4.25 -8.00 -0.85
CA MET A 62 -2.79 -8.20 -0.77
C MET A 62 -2.38 -9.61 -1.15
N MET A 63 -3.14 -10.62 -0.71
CA MET A 63 -2.87 -12.02 -1.02
C MET A 63 -2.95 -12.27 -2.53
N LEU A 64 -3.99 -11.75 -3.19
CA LEU A 64 -4.15 -11.83 -4.64
C LEU A 64 -2.96 -11.18 -5.37
N HIS A 65 -2.54 -9.97 -4.95
CA HIS A 65 -1.36 -9.30 -5.49
C HIS A 65 -0.11 -10.19 -5.41
N ASN A 66 0.12 -10.82 -4.25
CA ASN A 66 1.30 -11.67 -4.02
C ASN A 66 1.26 -12.95 -4.87
N ILE A 67 0.10 -13.63 -4.95
CA ILE A 67 -0.07 -14.84 -5.76
C ILE A 67 0.18 -14.54 -7.23
N LEU A 68 -0.38 -13.44 -7.76
CA LEU A 68 -0.19 -13.05 -9.16
C LEU A 68 1.28 -12.68 -9.45
N LYS A 69 1.99 -12.10 -8.47
CA LYS A 69 3.43 -11.85 -8.58
C LYS A 69 4.21 -13.16 -8.67
N ILE A 70 3.92 -14.14 -7.82
CA ILE A 70 4.54 -15.47 -7.86
C ILE A 70 4.21 -16.18 -9.18
N HIS A 71 2.96 -16.15 -9.63
CA HIS A 71 2.58 -16.77 -10.90
C HIS A 71 3.34 -16.15 -12.09
N ARG A 72 3.51 -14.83 -12.10
CA ARG A 72 4.18 -14.12 -13.21
C ARG A 72 5.71 -14.27 -13.21
N TYR A 73 6.33 -14.25 -12.03
CA TYR A 73 7.80 -14.20 -11.92
C TYR A 73 8.42 -15.47 -11.33
N GLY A 74 7.63 -16.36 -10.73
CA GLY A 74 8.12 -17.57 -10.06
C GLY A 74 8.76 -18.59 -11.00
N TRP A 75 8.35 -18.59 -12.28
CA TRP A 75 8.93 -19.44 -13.31
C TRP A 75 10.27 -18.92 -13.87
N ALA A 76 10.60 -17.64 -13.66
CA ALA A 76 11.84 -17.04 -14.16
C ALA A 76 13.10 -17.43 -13.33
N TRP A 77 12.90 -18.23 -12.27
CA TRP A 77 13.94 -18.69 -11.36
C TRP A 77 14.11 -20.23 -11.38
N GLY A 78 13.47 -20.92 -12.33
CA GLY A 78 13.56 -22.37 -12.54
C GLY A 78 14.44 -22.76 -13.70
#